data_AF-A0A1G0I557-F1
#
_entry.id   AF-A0A1G0I557-F1
#
_cell.length_a   1.000
_cell.length_b   1.000
_cell.length_c   1.000
_cell.angle_alpha   90.00
_cell.angle_beta   90.00
_cell.angle_gamma   90.00
#
_symmetry.space_group_name_H-M   'P 1'
#
loop_
_entity.id
_entity.type
_entity.pdbx_description
1 polymer ?
#
loop_
_entity_poly.entity_id
_entity_poly.type
_entity_poly.pdbx_seq_one_letter_code
_entity_poly.pdbx_strand_id
1 'polypeptide(L)' 'MKLSKLAHLMSIVIGIAGAVCLVGAWAAGERGAFFGLSQQHWFNDAIVLELITVSMALCTLVRMQLEKDNPGTSPIL' A
#
# COMPACT_ATOMS: atom_id res chain seq x y z
N MET A 1 7.15 -18.91 -0.71
CA MET A 1 6.86 -17.97 -1.82
C MET A 1 8.09 -17.09 -2.02
N LYS A 2 8.40 -16.65 -3.25
CA LYS A 2 9.46 -15.64 -3.47
C LYS A 2 9.05 -14.34 -2.76
N LEU A 3 10.01 -13.66 -2.13
CA LEU A 3 9.82 -12.40 -1.40
C LEU A 3 9.09 -11.34 -2.25
N SER A 4 9.38 -11.30 -3.55
CA SER A 4 8.73 -10.43 -4.54
C SER A 4 7.21 -10.64 -4.62
N LYS A 5 6.73 -11.89 -4.60
CA LYS A 5 5.29 -12.18 -4.60
C LYS A 5 4.60 -11.77 -3.30
N LEU A 6 5.30 -11.92 -2.17
CA LEU A 6 4.78 -11.51 -0.87
C LEU A 6 4.69 -9.99 -0.78
N ALA A 7 5.73 -9.27 -1.22
CA ALA A 7 5.70 -7.81 -1.29
C ALA A 7 4.59 -7.28 -2.22
N HIS A 8 4.35 -7.94 -3.36
CA HIS A 8 3.26 -7.58 -4.25
C HIS A 8 1.88 -7.75 -3.60
N LEU A 9 1.65 -8.90 -2.95
CA LEU A 9 0.39 -9.16 -2.25
C LEU A 9 0.17 -8.15 -1.11
N MET A 10 1.22 -7.84 -0.35
CA MET A 10 1.16 -6.83 0.71
C MET A 10 0.83 -5.44 0.16
N SER A 11 1.41 -5.06 -0.98
CA SER A 11 1.07 -3.80 -1.65
C SER A 11 -0.42 -3.72 -1.99
N ILE A 12 -1.03 -4.80 -2.48
CA ILE A 12 -2.48 -4.83 -2.77
C ILE A 12 -3.30 -4.64 -1.49
N VAL A 13 -2.96 -5.35 -0.42
CA VAL A 13 -3.69 -5.26 0.87
C VAL A 13 -3.61 -3.84 1.46
N ILE A 14 -2.42 -3.23 1.42
CA ILE A 14 -2.21 -1.87 1.92
C ILE A 14 -2.96 -0.85 1.05
N GLY A 15 -3.00 -1.05 -0.27
CA GLY A 15 -3.77 -0.19 -1.17
C GLY A 15 -5.27 -0.23 -0.91
N ILE A 16 -5.81 -1.44 -0.68
CA ILE A 16 -7.22 -1.59 -0.30
C ILE A 16 -7.48 -0.91 1.04
N ALA A 17 -6.57 -1.03 2.02
CA ALA A 17 -6.71 -0.34 3.30
C ALA A 17 -6.70 1.19 3.13
N GLY A 18 -5.84 1.75 2.27
CA GLY A 18 -5.83 3.18 1.94
C GLY A 18 -7.15 3.65 1.34
N ALA A 19 -7.70 2.90 0.37
CA ALA A 19 -9.01 3.19 -0.20
C ALA A 19 -10.15 3.13 0.84
N VAL A 20 -10.12 2.15 1.75
CA VAL A 20 -11.08 2.06 2.87
C VAL A 20 -10.95 3.28 3.79
N CYS A 21 -9.73 3.74 4.07
CA CYS A 21 -9.51 4.95 4.85
C CYS A 21 -10.12 6.19 4.17
N LEU A 22 -10.03 6.28 2.85
CA LEU A 22 -10.64 7.38 2.08
C LEU A 22 -12.18 7.35 2.19
N VAL A 23 -12.78 6.15 2.09
CA VAL A 23 -14.22 5.97 2.30
C VAL A 23 -14.61 6.29 3.74
N GLY A 24 -13.78 5.92 4.72
CA GLY A 24 -13.95 6.28 6.13
C GLY A 24 -13.93 7.80 6.35
N ALA A 25 -13.02 8.52 5.68
CA ALA A 25 -12.96 9.98 5.72
C ALA A 25 -14.24 10.61 5.13
N TRP A 26 -14.75 10.05 4.03
CA TRP A 26 -16.02 10.51 3.44
C TRP A 26 -17.20 10.24 4.37
N ALA A 27 -17.27 9.05 4.98
CA ALA A 27 -18.31 8.68 5.94
C ALA A 27 -18.27 9.49 7.24
N ALA A 28 -17.09 9.96 7.67
CA ALA A 28 -16.95 10.83 8.84
C ALA A 28 -17.65 12.19 8.63
N GLY A 29 -17.71 12.69 7.39
CA GLY A 29 -18.27 14.01 7.09
C GLY A 29 -17.42 15.17 7.62
N GLU A 30 -17.77 16.40 7.23
CA GLU A 30 -17.00 17.60 7.61
C GLU A 30 -16.87 17.74 9.13
N ARG A 31 -15.63 17.74 9.62
CA ARG A 31 -15.28 17.83 11.05
C ARG A 31 -15.91 16.74 11.92
N GLY A 32 -16.44 15.69 11.32
CA GLY A 32 -17.03 14.58 12.04
C GLY A 32 -16.02 13.48 12.36
N ALA A 33 -16.55 12.39 12.89
CA ALA A 33 -15.79 11.21 13.24
C ALA A 33 -16.50 9.96 12.72
N PHE A 34 -15.71 9.02 12.23
CA PHE A 34 -16.18 7.70 11.82
C PHE A 34 -15.35 6.65 12.56
N PHE A 35 -16.03 5.68 13.17
CA PHE A 35 -15.38 4.63 13.98
C PHE A 35 -14.51 5.18 15.14
N GLY A 36 -14.87 6.36 15.68
CA GLY A 36 -14.11 7.02 16.75
C GLY A 36 -12.86 7.80 16.30
N LEU A 37 -12.53 7.78 15.00
CA LEU A 37 -11.43 8.55 14.42
C LEU A 37 -11.97 9.78 13.68
N SER A 38 -11.23 10.90 13.76
CA SER A 38 -11.61 12.13 13.07
C SER A 38 -11.43 12.00 11.56
N GLN A 39 -12.17 12.80 10.79
CA GLN A 39 -12.02 12.91 9.35
C GLN A 39 -10.56 13.17 8.91
N GLN A 40 -9.83 14.02 9.65
CA GLN A 40 -8.42 14.31 9.36
C GLN A 40 -7.52 13.09 9.55
N HIS A 41 -7.77 12.28 10.60
CA HIS A 41 -7.02 11.04 10.80
C HIS A 41 -7.23 10.07 9.64
N TRP A 42 -8.48 9.87 9.21
CA TRP A 42 -8.78 9.02 8.05
C TRP A 42 -8.10 9.50 6.76
N PHE A 43 -8.07 10.81 6.51
CA PHE A 43 -7.34 11.36 5.36
C PHE A 43 -5.82 11.15 5.46
N ASN A 44 -5.23 11.41 6.63
CA ASN A 44 -3.79 11.20 6.84
C ASN A 44 -3.42 9.72 6.64
N ASP A 45 -4.21 8.81 7.18
CA ASP A 45 -3.99 7.36 7.05
C ASP A 45 -4.12 6.93 5.59
N ALA A 46 -5.15 7.42 4.87
CA ALA A 46 -5.31 7.14 3.44
C ALA A 46 -4.09 7.59 2.64
N ILE A 47 -3.62 8.83 2.84
CA ILE A 47 -2.44 9.38 2.13
C ILE A 47 -1.20 8.52 2.39
N VAL A 48 -0.94 8.19 3.66
CA VAL A 48 0.25 7.41 4.04
C VAL A 48 0.19 6.00 3.44
N LEU A 49 -0.96 5.32 3.54
CA LEU A 49 -1.13 3.97 3.00
C LEU A 49 -1.01 3.95 1.47
N GLU A 50 -1.54 4.97 0.77
CA GLU A 50 -1.43 5.07 -0.68
C GLU A 50 0.03 5.29 -1.11
N LEU A 51 0.77 6.16 -0.42
CA LEU A 51 2.20 6.39 -0.70
C LEU A 51 3.05 5.13 -0.48
N ILE A 52 2.78 4.38 0.58
CA ILE A 52 3.43 3.08 0.84
C ILE A 52 3.08 2.10 -0.28
N THR A 53 1.81 2.02 -0.67
CA THR A 53 1.32 1.13 -1.72
C THR A 53 2.03 1.38 -3.05
N VAL A 54 2.06 2.63 -3.51
CA VAL A 54 2.73 3.01 -4.76
C VAL A 54 4.22 2.71 -4.70
N SER A 55 4.88 3.04 -3.58
CA SER A 55 6.31 2.77 -3.40
C SER A 55 6.61 1.27 -3.46
N MET A 56 5.83 0.44 -2.76
CA MET A 56 5.97 -1.01 -2.78
C MET A 56 5.67 -1.61 -4.16
N ALA A 57 4.66 -1.10 -4.86
CA ALA A 57 4.31 -1.53 -6.21
C ALA A 57 5.48 -1.27 -7.17
N LEU A 58 6.07 -0.07 -7.14
CA LEU A 58 7.24 0.28 -7.94
C LEU A 58 8.44 -0.62 -7.62
N CYS A 59 8.78 -0.79 -6.34
CA CYS A 59 9.88 -1.68 -5.93
C CYS A 59 9.64 -3.12 -6.39
N THR A 60 8.41 -3.61 -6.33
CA THR A 60 8.05 -4.94 -6.78
C THR A 60 8.23 -5.08 -8.29
N LEU A 61 7.77 -4.11 -9.08
CA LEU A 61 7.93 -4.11 -10.53
C LEU A 61 9.40 -4.13 -10.94
N VAL A 62 10.22 -3.28 -10.32
CA VAL A 62 11.68 -3.24 -10.54
C VAL A 62 12.31 -4.60 -10.20
N ARG A 63 11.95 -5.20 -9.06
CA ARG A 63 12.47 -6.53 -8.68
C ARG A 63 12.02 -7.63 -9.62
N MET A 64 10.78 -7.60 -10.11
CA MET A 64 10.28 -8.56 -11.10
C MET A 64 11.02 -8.43 -12.43
N GLN A 65 11.36 -7.21 -12.85
CA GLN A 65 12.20 -6.98 -14.04
C GLN A 65 13.62 -7.53 -13.83
N LEU A 66 14.27 -7.23 -12.70
CA LEU A 66 15.59 -7.76 -12.37
C LEU A 66 15.63 -9.30 -12.31
N GLU A 67 14.61 -9.92 -11.73
CA GLU A 67 14.48 -11.40 -11.71
C GLU A 67 14.29 -11.99 -13.11
N LYS A 68 13.64 -11.24 -14.02
CA LYS A 68 13.44 -11.66 -15.42
C LYS A 68 14.73 -11.55 -16.22
N ASP A 69 15.49 -10.47 -16.01
CA ASP A 69 16.72 -10.19 -16.76
C ASP A 69 17.91 -11.03 -16.26
N ASN A 70 17.95 -11.41 -14.98
CA ASN A 70 18.98 -12.27 -14.39
C ASN A 70 18.37 -13.47 -13.64
N PRO A 71 17.99 -14.55 -14.34
CA PRO A 71 17.42 -15.74 -13.72
C PRO A 71 18.51 -16.51 -12.94
N GLY A 72 18.68 -16.19 -11.66
CA GLY A 72 19.61 -16.91 -10.77
C GLY A 72 20.22 -16.10 -9.62
N THR A 73 20.12 -14.78 -9.64
CA THR A 73 20.58 -13.93 -8.54
C THR A 73 19.63 -14.03 -7.35
N SER A 74 20.20 -14.36 -6.19
CA SER A 74 19.48 -14.50 -4.92
C SER A 74 18.88 -13.16 -4.51
N PRO A 75 17.65 -13.10 -3.94
CA PRO A 75 16.98 -11.84 -3.61
C PRO A 75 17.67 -11.01 -2.51
N ILE A 76 18.82 -11.44 -1.99
CA ILE A 76 19.49 -10.85 -0.82
C ILE A 76 20.91 -10.33 -1.16
N LEU A 77 21.45 -10.57 -2.35
CA LEU A 77 22.76 -10.07 -2.79
C LEU A 77 22.71 -9.55 -4.23
#